data_AF-A0A840GCW0-F1
#
_entry.id   AF-A0A840GCW0-F1
#
_cell.length_a   1.000
_cell.length_b   1.000
_cell.length_c   1.000
_cell.angle_alpha   90.00
_cell.angle_beta   90.00
_cell.angle_gamma   90.00
#
_symmetry.space_group_name_H-M   'P 1'
#
loop_
_entity.id
_entity.type
_entity.pdbx_description
1 polymer ?
#
loop_
_entity_poly.entity_id
_entity_poly.type
_entity_poly.pdbx_seq_one_letter_code
_entity_poly.pdbx_strand_id
1 'polypeptide(L)'
;MKAQALPRLSARLLHSAILGLALAALAPAVSAAGSTNGAKAPEISEQALDADTTYKQVDLKTLVAASRTEVPGQRIIFAPSPIRFRATLGALPSPQKSEYLMSALGMMKISNPPKVSQRIALDYGGERPLAAYIEDAAAARLAREVKPGDARTFYAFHVYNSTRGPALLVMSFAD
;
A
#
# COMPACT_ATOMS: atom_id res chain seq x y z
N MET A 1 -54.60 17.85 15.15
CA MET A 1 -54.78 17.07 16.40
C MET A 1 -53.59 16.14 16.57
N LYS A 2 -53.09 16.06 17.82
CA LYS A 2 -52.05 15.17 18.37
C LYS A 2 -50.60 15.38 17.93
N ALA A 3 -49.93 16.24 18.70
CA ALA A 3 -48.52 16.10 19.06
C ALA A 3 -48.31 14.81 19.88
N GLN A 4 -47.17 14.15 19.68
CA GLN A 4 -46.55 13.31 20.71
C GLN A 4 -45.04 13.49 20.65
N ALA A 5 -44.50 13.83 21.81
CA ALA A 5 -43.10 14.05 22.09
C ALA A 5 -42.58 12.96 23.04
N LEU A 6 -41.24 12.97 23.19
CA LEU A 6 -40.41 12.41 24.28
C LEU A 6 -39.85 10.99 24.06
N PRO A 7 -38.75 10.61 24.74
CA PRO A 7 -37.78 11.39 25.53
C PRO A 7 -36.30 11.17 25.14
N ARG A 8 -35.45 12.14 25.53
CA ARG A 8 -34.01 11.92 25.76
C ARG A 8 -33.83 11.19 27.09
N LEU A 9 -32.97 10.17 27.15
CA LEU A 9 -32.47 9.64 28.43
C LEU A 9 -31.01 9.18 28.30
N SER A 10 -30.22 9.77 29.18
CA SER A 10 -28.81 9.61 29.48
C SER A 10 -28.46 8.21 29.99
N ALA A 11 -27.20 7.78 29.83
CA ALA A 11 -26.50 7.03 30.89
C ALA A 11 -24.98 7.06 30.68
N ARG A 12 -24.29 7.47 31.75
CA ARG A 12 -22.83 7.45 31.97
C ARG A 12 -22.38 6.07 32.43
N LEU A 13 -21.10 5.75 32.27
CA LEU A 13 -20.23 4.93 33.15
C LEU A 13 -18.83 4.91 32.47
N LEU A 14 -17.77 5.64 32.89
CA LEU A 14 -16.94 5.59 34.11
C LEU A 14 -16.42 4.19 34.47
N HIS A 15 -15.12 4.16 34.81
CA HIS A 15 -14.29 3.07 35.38
C HIS A 15 -13.49 2.24 34.34
N SER A 16 -12.19 1.98 34.45
CA SER A 16 -11.19 2.22 35.49
C SER A 16 -9.78 2.18 34.90
N ALA A 17 -8.89 2.95 35.52
CA ALA A 17 -7.44 2.83 35.40
C ALA A 17 -6.94 1.52 36.04
N ILE A 18 -5.91 0.90 35.45
CA ILE A 18 -4.98 0.06 36.20
C ILE A 18 -3.56 0.50 35.85
N LEU A 19 -2.95 1.07 36.89
CA LEU A 19 -1.55 1.40 37.08
C LEU A 19 -0.83 0.14 37.57
N GLY A 20 0.31 -0.21 36.97
CA GLY A 20 1.20 -1.27 37.46
C GLY A 20 2.57 -1.07 36.80
N LEU A 21 3.35 -0.12 37.31
CA LEU A 21 4.43 -0.32 38.30
C LEU A 21 5.61 -1.12 37.73
N ALA A 22 6.65 -0.37 37.38
CA ALA A 22 7.96 -0.83 36.99
C ALA A 22 8.66 -1.54 38.16
N LEU A 23 9.47 -2.56 37.85
CA LEU A 23 10.57 -2.98 38.71
C LEU A 23 11.78 -3.31 37.85
N ALA A 24 12.82 -2.50 38.03
CA ALA A 24 14.16 -2.69 37.48
C ALA A 24 14.98 -3.58 38.43
N ALA A 25 15.73 -4.53 37.87
CA ALA A 25 16.93 -5.12 38.49
C ALA A 25 17.73 -5.79 37.35
N LEU A 26 18.87 -5.20 36.95
CA LEU A 26 20.23 -5.39 37.47
C LEU A 26 20.99 -6.45 36.66
N ALA A 27 22.04 -5.98 35.97
CA ALA A 27 22.91 -6.76 35.09
C ALA A 27 23.79 -7.78 35.84
N PRO A 28 24.43 -8.69 35.10
CA PRO A 28 25.88 -8.66 35.09
C PRO A 28 26.50 -8.67 33.70
N ALA A 29 27.59 -7.92 33.58
CA ALA A 29 28.48 -7.90 32.43
C ALA A 29 29.27 -9.21 32.35
N VAL A 30 29.26 -9.84 31.16
CA VAL A 30 30.25 -10.85 30.77
C VAL A 30 30.91 -10.35 29.49
N SER A 31 32.19 -10.01 29.61
CA SER A 31 33.09 -9.87 28.47
C SER A 31 33.51 -11.25 28.00
N ALA A 32 33.27 -11.56 26.74
CA ALA A 32 33.97 -12.61 26.02
C ALA A 32 34.55 -12.00 24.76
N ALA A 33 35.88 -11.88 24.75
CA ALA A 33 36.68 -11.63 23.57
C ALA A 33 36.65 -12.87 22.67
N GLY A 34 36.65 -12.67 21.35
CA GLY A 34 37.12 -13.70 20.42
C GLY A 34 36.32 -13.89 19.15
N SER A 35 36.84 -13.28 18.08
CA SER A 35 36.97 -13.87 16.74
C SER A 35 35.75 -13.99 15.81
N THR A 36 35.88 -13.21 14.73
CA THR A 36 35.74 -13.63 13.33
C THR A 36 34.42 -14.27 12.92
N ASN A 37 33.49 -13.42 12.48
CA ASN A 37 33.14 -13.38 11.06
C ASN A 37 32.26 -12.16 10.84
N GLY A 38 32.71 -11.25 9.98
CA GLY A 38 31.86 -10.26 9.36
C GLY A 38 30.84 -10.98 8.48
N ALA A 39 29.81 -11.53 9.11
CA ALA A 39 28.58 -11.91 8.43
C ALA A 39 27.89 -10.61 8.06
N LYS A 40 28.31 -10.06 6.92
CA LYS A 40 27.58 -9.07 6.15
C LYS A 40 26.12 -9.53 6.18
N ALA A 41 25.24 -8.72 6.78
CA ALA A 41 23.80 -8.93 6.72
C ALA A 41 23.45 -9.26 5.26
N PRO A 42 22.56 -10.23 5.00
CA PRO A 42 22.23 -10.58 3.62
C PRO A 42 21.75 -9.31 2.94
N GLU A 43 22.59 -8.79 2.04
CA GLU A 43 22.22 -7.78 1.07
C GLU A 43 21.05 -8.40 0.31
N ILE A 44 19.85 -7.92 0.65
CA ILE A 44 18.61 -8.28 0.00
C ILE A 44 18.87 -7.98 -1.47
N SER A 45 19.03 -9.04 -2.25
CA SER A 45 19.43 -8.95 -3.64
C SER A 45 18.39 -8.11 -4.37
N GLU A 46 18.82 -6.93 -4.82
CA GLU A 46 18.08 -5.97 -5.64
C GLU A 46 17.83 -6.53 -7.04
N GLN A 47 17.02 -7.57 -7.11
CA GLN A 47 16.35 -7.99 -8.34
C GLN A 47 14.84 -7.83 -8.14
N ALA A 48 14.44 -6.67 -7.63
CA ALA A 48 13.07 -6.19 -7.73
C ALA A 48 12.99 -5.39 -9.03
N LEU A 49 12.08 -5.77 -9.96
CA LEU A 49 11.65 -4.97 -11.11
C LEU A 49 12.73 -4.01 -11.65
N ASP A 50 13.63 -4.57 -12.45
CA ASP A 50 14.89 -4.03 -13.00
C ASP A 50 15.18 -2.54 -12.74
N ALA A 51 16.37 -2.24 -12.21
CA ALA A 51 16.86 -0.87 -11.99
C ALA A 51 16.93 0.00 -13.28
N ASP A 52 16.78 -0.60 -14.46
CA ASP A 52 16.73 0.08 -15.76
C ASP A 52 15.29 0.31 -16.28
N THR A 53 14.29 0.17 -15.39
CA THR A 53 12.88 0.34 -15.76
C THR A 53 12.57 1.79 -16.14
N THR A 54 12.39 2.03 -17.44
CA THR A 54 11.87 3.31 -17.94
C THR A 54 10.36 3.40 -17.73
N TYR A 55 9.93 4.24 -16.79
CA TYR A 55 8.51 4.46 -16.52
C TYR A 55 7.86 5.42 -17.53
N LYS A 56 6.84 4.94 -18.25
CA LYS A 56 6.06 5.76 -19.18
C LYS A 56 5.16 6.73 -18.41
N GLN A 57 5.24 8.03 -18.72
CA GLN A 57 4.31 9.00 -18.16
C GLN A 57 2.90 8.81 -18.72
N VAL A 58 1.89 8.79 -17.83
CA VAL A 58 0.48 8.65 -18.20
C VAL A 58 -0.39 9.63 -17.42
N ASP A 59 -1.49 10.06 -18.05
CA ASP A 59 -2.60 10.68 -17.33
C ASP A 59 -3.47 9.59 -16.69
N LEU A 60 -3.57 9.59 -15.36
CA LEU A 60 -4.24 8.51 -14.64
C LEU A 60 -5.75 8.46 -14.94
N LYS A 61 -6.39 9.62 -15.14
CA LYS A 61 -7.82 9.68 -15.48
C LYS A 61 -8.12 9.03 -16.82
N THR A 62 -7.31 9.32 -17.83
CA THR A 62 -7.38 8.72 -19.16
C THR A 62 -7.12 7.22 -19.10
N LEU A 63 -6.08 6.79 -18.36
CA LEU A 63 -5.79 5.36 -18.18
C LEU A 63 -6.97 4.62 -17.52
N VAL A 64 -7.56 5.19 -16.46
CA VAL A 64 -8.70 4.59 -15.78
C VAL A 64 -9.92 4.48 -16.70
N ALA A 65 -10.21 5.50 -17.50
CA ALA A 65 -11.31 5.46 -18.46
C ALA A 65 -11.11 4.37 -19.52
N ALA A 66 -9.89 4.23 -20.05
CA ALA A 66 -9.56 3.23 -21.09
C ALA A 66 -9.41 1.79 -20.57
N SER A 67 -9.24 1.61 -19.25
CA SER A 67 -8.91 0.31 -18.65
C SER A 67 -10.10 -0.43 -18.05
N ARG A 68 -11.31 0.13 -18.14
CA ARG A 68 -12.53 -0.52 -17.62
C ARG A 68 -12.99 -1.58 -18.60
N THR A 69 -13.23 -2.79 -18.09
CA THR A 69 -13.87 -3.87 -18.87
C THR A 69 -15.39 -3.71 -18.81
N GLU A 70 -16.06 -3.89 -19.94
CA GLU A 70 -17.54 -3.79 -20.01
C GLU A 70 -18.23 -4.99 -19.34
N VAL A 71 -17.58 -6.16 -19.33
CA VAL A 71 -18.16 -7.39 -18.78
C VAL A 71 -17.90 -7.48 -17.26
N PRO A 72 -18.96 -7.61 -16.43
CA PRO A 72 -18.83 -7.82 -15.00
C PRO A 72 -17.99 -9.06 -14.66
N GLY A 73 -16.99 -8.89 -13.78
CA GLY A 73 -16.13 -9.99 -13.32
C GLY A 73 -14.99 -10.36 -14.28
N GLN A 74 -15.00 -9.86 -15.52
CA GLN A 74 -13.88 -10.06 -16.44
C GLN A 74 -12.63 -9.31 -15.94
N ARG A 75 -11.48 -9.96 -16.08
CA ARG A 75 -10.17 -9.37 -15.86
C ARG A 75 -9.29 -9.70 -17.05
N ILE A 76 -8.64 -8.70 -17.61
CA ILE A 76 -7.72 -8.87 -18.74
C ILE A 76 -6.31 -8.66 -18.21
N ILE A 77 -5.52 -9.73 -18.17
CA ILE A 77 -4.13 -9.70 -17.70
C ILE A 77 -3.25 -9.37 -18.90
N PHE A 78 -2.35 -8.41 -18.72
CA PHE A 78 -1.35 -8.02 -19.72
C PHE A 78 0.05 -8.17 -19.11
N ALA A 79 1.09 -8.11 -19.94
CA ALA A 79 2.44 -7.94 -19.42
C ALA A 79 2.53 -6.65 -18.58
N PRO A 80 3.27 -6.62 -17.45
CA PRO A 80 3.31 -5.46 -16.58
C PRO A 80 3.92 -4.29 -17.33
N SER A 81 3.19 -3.19 -17.41
CA SER A 81 3.70 -1.98 -18.05
C SER A 81 4.16 -0.98 -16.99
N PRO A 82 5.43 -0.56 -16.97
CA PRO A 82 5.91 0.44 -16.03
C PRO A 82 5.37 1.83 -16.41
N ILE A 83 4.61 2.43 -15.50
CA ILE A 83 3.99 3.74 -15.67
C ILE A 83 4.30 4.68 -14.51
N ARG A 84 4.41 5.98 -14.81
CA ARG A 84 4.44 7.03 -13.80
C ARG A 84 3.28 8.00 -14.01
N PHE A 85 2.70 8.46 -12.92
CA PHE A 85 1.58 9.40 -12.97
C PHE A 85 1.55 10.27 -11.72
N ARG A 86 0.93 11.44 -11.83
CA ARG A 86 0.70 12.33 -10.69
C ARG A 86 -0.71 12.12 -10.17
N ALA A 87 -0.85 11.96 -8.86
CA ALA A 87 -2.14 11.78 -8.19
C ALA A 87 -2.08 12.32 -6.76
N THR A 88 -3.25 12.56 -6.17
CA THR A 88 -3.40 12.94 -4.77
C THR A 88 -3.62 11.70 -3.93
N LEU A 89 -2.95 11.60 -2.78
CA LEU A 89 -3.19 10.52 -1.84
C LEU A 89 -4.58 10.71 -1.21
N GLY A 90 -5.53 9.83 -1.52
CA GLY A 90 -6.87 9.87 -0.94
C GLY A 90 -6.95 9.21 0.45
N ALA A 91 -6.17 8.14 0.67
CA ALA A 91 -6.11 7.46 1.96
C ALA A 91 -4.76 6.77 2.16
N LEU A 92 -4.31 6.71 3.41
CA LEU A 92 -3.10 6.00 3.83
C LEU A 92 -3.16 4.49 3.51
N PRO A 93 -2.00 3.81 3.52
CA PRO A 93 -1.94 2.37 3.34
C PRO A 93 -2.86 1.63 4.32
N SER A 94 -3.57 0.63 3.79
CA SER A 94 -4.48 -0.23 4.56
C SER A 94 -4.35 -1.69 4.12
N PRO A 95 -4.62 -2.67 5.00
CA PRO A 95 -4.49 -4.08 4.66
C PRO A 95 -5.29 -4.47 3.41
N GLN A 96 -4.68 -5.28 2.54
CA GLN A 96 -5.29 -5.78 1.32
C GLN A 96 -4.80 -7.18 0.99
N LYS A 97 -5.75 -8.04 0.62
CA LYS A 97 -5.51 -9.35 0.02
C LYS A 97 -4.86 -9.21 -1.35
N SER A 98 -3.70 -9.81 -1.54
CA SER A 98 -2.85 -9.69 -2.74
C SER A 98 -2.69 -10.99 -3.52
N GLU A 99 -3.39 -12.06 -3.15
CA GLU A 99 -3.23 -13.40 -3.74
C GLU A 99 -3.42 -13.37 -5.26
N TYR A 100 -4.43 -12.64 -5.74
CA TYR A 100 -4.65 -12.51 -7.19
C TYR A 100 -3.55 -11.71 -7.89
N LEU A 101 -3.04 -10.65 -7.25
CA LEU A 101 -1.91 -9.90 -7.78
C LEU A 101 -0.68 -10.81 -7.89
N MET A 102 -0.39 -11.59 -6.85
CA MET A 102 0.72 -12.53 -6.84
C MET A 102 0.57 -13.60 -7.92
N SER A 103 -0.64 -14.13 -8.13
CA SER A 103 -0.91 -15.06 -9.23
C SER A 103 -0.64 -14.43 -10.60
N ALA A 104 -1.10 -13.19 -10.82
CA ALA A 104 -0.83 -12.48 -12.07
C ALA A 104 0.69 -12.29 -12.27
N LEU A 105 1.41 -11.80 -11.27
CA LEU A 105 2.88 -11.64 -11.33
C LEU A 105 3.59 -12.98 -11.59
N GLY A 106 3.12 -14.07 -10.98
CA GLY A 106 3.64 -15.42 -11.18
C GLY A 106 3.45 -15.93 -12.62
N MET A 107 2.30 -15.66 -13.25
CA MET A 107 2.08 -15.99 -14.68
C MET A 107 3.10 -15.30 -15.60
N MET A 108 3.68 -14.19 -15.15
CA MET A 108 4.63 -13.38 -15.90
C MET A 108 6.09 -13.71 -15.54
N LYS A 109 6.31 -14.76 -14.73
CA LYS A 109 7.64 -15.30 -14.36
C LYS A 109 8.59 -14.28 -13.71
N ILE A 110 8.05 -13.30 -12.98
CA ILE A 110 8.87 -12.39 -12.15
C ILE A 110 9.58 -13.23 -11.08
N SER A 111 10.91 -13.26 -11.11
CA SER A 111 11.73 -14.15 -10.27
C SER A 111 11.73 -13.78 -8.79
N ASN A 112 11.43 -12.52 -8.47
CA ASN A 112 11.35 -12.00 -7.12
C ASN A 112 10.21 -10.97 -7.03
N PRO A 113 8.95 -11.41 -6.88
CA PRO A 113 7.82 -10.51 -6.82
C PRO A 113 7.91 -9.65 -5.54
N PRO A 114 7.57 -8.35 -5.61
CA PRO A 114 7.56 -7.49 -4.44
C PRO A 114 6.56 -8.00 -3.40
N LYS A 115 6.89 -7.78 -2.13
CA LYS A 115 5.97 -8.07 -1.04
C LYS A 115 4.86 -7.03 -1.01
N VAL A 116 3.62 -7.49 -1.07
CA VAL A 116 2.44 -6.63 -1.12
C VAL A 116 1.41 -7.17 -0.14
N SER A 117 1.12 -6.40 0.91
CA SER A 117 0.08 -6.69 1.90
C SER A 117 -0.91 -5.54 2.07
N GLN A 118 -0.71 -4.44 1.34
CA GLN A 118 -1.42 -3.19 1.53
C GLN A 118 -1.88 -2.57 0.22
N ARG A 119 -2.86 -1.68 0.33
CA ARG A 119 -3.32 -0.80 -0.73
C ARG A 119 -3.42 0.64 -0.25
N ILE A 120 -3.35 1.56 -1.19
CA ILE A 120 -3.66 2.98 -1.01
C ILE A 120 -4.90 3.36 -1.84
N ALA A 121 -5.50 4.49 -1.50
CA ALA A 121 -6.50 5.15 -2.35
C ALA A 121 -5.87 6.38 -3.03
N LEU A 122 -6.01 6.47 -4.33
CA LEU A 122 -5.51 7.57 -5.16
C LEU A 122 -6.68 8.39 -5.66
N ASP A 123 -6.70 9.68 -5.35
CA ASP A 123 -7.55 10.65 -6.02
C ASP A 123 -6.87 11.13 -7.31
N TYR A 124 -7.58 11.01 -8.41
CA TYR A 124 -7.14 11.31 -9.76
C TYR A 124 -8.14 12.20 -10.52
N GLY A 125 -9.08 12.85 -9.80
CA GLY A 125 -10.12 13.68 -10.41
C GLY A 125 -11.20 12.88 -11.14
N GLY A 126 -11.36 11.60 -10.79
CA GLY A 126 -12.47 10.75 -11.22
C GLY A 126 -13.61 10.73 -10.20
N GLU A 127 -14.70 10.02 -10.52
CA GLU A 127 -15.89 9.93 -9.65
C GLU A 127 -15.61 9.25 -8.30
N ARG A 128 -14.63 8.35 -8.27
CA ARG A 128 -14.26 7.56 -7.09
C ARG A 128 -12.74 7.38 -7.05
N PRO A 129 -12.12 7.39 -5.86
CA PRO A 129 -10.71 7.07 -5.70
C PRO A 129 -10.36 5.70 -6.30
N LEU A 130 -9.18 5.60 -6.92
CA LEU A 130 -8.64 4.36 -7.43
C LEU A 130 -7.90 3.62 -6.31
N ALA A 131 -8.26 2.37 -6.06
CA ALA A 131 -7.47 1.52 -5.18
C ALA A 131 -6.26 0.97 -5.94
N ALA A 132 -5.06 1.18 -5.39
CA ALA A 132 -3.82 0.64 -5.94
C ALA A 132 -3.11 -0.19 -4.88
N TYR A 133 -2.53 -1.32 -5.29
CA TYR A 133 -1.61 -2.07 -4.44
C TYR A 133 -0.34 -1.26 -4.25
N ILE A 134 0.32 -1.46 -3.11
CA ILE A 134 1.58 -0.80 -2.82
C ILE A 134 2.55 -1.82 -2.22
N GLU A 135 3.80 -1.78 -2.68
CA GLU A 135 4.89 -2.55 -2.09
C GLU A 135 5.09 -2.18 -0.62
N ASP A 136 5.35 -3.17 0.24
CA ASP A 136 5.34 -3.00 1.70
C ASP A 136 6.34 -1.95 2.21
N ALA A 137 7.56 -1.88 1.66
CA ALA A 137 8.55 -0.86 2.04
C ALA A 137 8.12 0.55 1.58
N ALA A 138 7.57 0.67 0.37
CA ALA A 138 6.99 1.91 -0.14
C ALA A 138 5.78 2.35 0.71
N ALA A 139 4.93 1.43 1.14
CA ALA A 139 3.79 1.69 2.02
C ALA A 139 4.27 2.24 3.38
N ALA A 140 5.26 1.58 3.98
CA ALA A 140 5.84 2.03 5.24
C ALA A 140 6.45 3.44 5.12
N ARG A 141 7.13 3.74 4.00
CA ARG A 141 7.67 5.08 3.72
C ARG A 141 6.57 6.11 3.54
N LEU A 142 5.57 5.80 2.71
CA LEU A 142 4.45 6.69 2.42
C LEU A 142 3.69 7.09 3.68
N ALA A 143 3.46 6.13 4.60
CA ALA A 143 2.77 6.39 5.86
C ALA A 143 3.53 7.34 6.82
N ARG A 144 4.85 7.50 6.66
CA ARG A 144 5.67 8.42 7.45
C ARG A 144 5.81 9.80 6.82
N GLU A 145 5.82 9.87 5.49
CA GLU A 145 6.25 11.07 4.75
C GLU A 145 5.11 11.84 4.07
N VAL A 146 3.95 11.21 3.88
CA VAL A 146 2.87 11.77 3.06
C VAL A 146 1.55 11.75 3.83
N LYS A 147 0.77 12.82 3.72
CA LYS A 147 -0.57 12.93 4.31
C LYS A 147 -1.65 12.79 3.24
N PRO A 148 -2.85 12.27 3.59
CA PRO A 148 -4.00 12.38 2.69
C PRO A 148 -4.23 13.83 2.26
N GLY A 149 -4.45 14.04 0.96
CA GLY A 149 -4.53 15.36 0.33
C GLY A 149 -3.24 15.81 -0.36
N ASP A 150 -2.10 15.20 -0.05
CA ASP A 150 -0.84 15.51 -0.72
C ASP A 150 -0.77 14.89 -2.13
N ALA A 151 -0.30 15.67 -3.09
CA ALA A 151 0.00 15.20 -4.44
C ALA A 151 1.43 14.65 -4.52
N ARG A 152 1.59 13.49 -5.17
CA ARG A 152 2.88 12.85 -5.44
C ARG A 152 2.92 12.28 -6.85
N THR A 153 4.13 12.11 -7.36
CA THR A 153 4.41 11.29 -8.54
C THR A 153 4.57 9.85 -8.09
N PHE A 154 3.72 8.95 -8.58
CA PHE A 154 3.78 7.52 -8.27
C PHE A 154 4.39 6.76 -9.43
N TYR A 155 5.20 5.75 -9.10
CA TYR A 155 5.83 4.82 -10.04
C TYR A 155 5.23 3.45 -9.81
N ALA A 156 4.60 2.89 -10.83
CA ALA A 156 3.81 1.68 -10.70
C ALA A 156 3.90 0.76 -11.91
N PHE A 157 3.56 -0.50 -11.71
CA PHE A 157 3.25 -1.43 -12.78
C PHE A 157 1.75 -1.51 -12.99
N HIS A 158 1.31 -1.38 -14.24
CA HIS A 158 -0.04 -1.73 -14.65
C HIS A 158 -0.10 -3.22 -14.96
N VAL A 159 -0.84 -3.99 -14.14
CA VAL A 159 -0.78 -5.46 -14.14
C VAL A 159 -1.96 -6.11 -14.87
N TYR A 160 -3.18 -5.62 -14.63
CA TYR A 160 -4.38 -6.13 -15.28
C TYR A 160 -5.51 -5.09 -15.26
N ASN A 161 -6.52 -5.30 -16.10
CA ASN A 161 -7.74 -4.50 -16.13
C ASN A 161 -8.89 -5.19 -15.41
N SER A 162 -9.78 -4.40 -14.85
CA SER A 162 -11.02 -4.85 -14.21
C SER A 162 -12.14 -3.86 -14.44
N THR A 163 -13.35 -4.22 -14.03
CA THR A 163 -14.52 -3.32 -14.07
C THR A 163 -14.34 -2.03 -13.24
N ARG A 164 -13.42 -2.03 -12.26
CA ARG A 164 -13.13 -0.86 -11.41
C ARG A 164 -11.98 0.00 -11.95
N GLY A 165 -11.43 -0.36 -13.11
CA GLY A 165 -10.24 0.25 -13.68
C GLY A 165 -9.00 -0.64 -13.57
N PRO A 166 -7.81 -0.07 -13.81
CA PRO A 166 -6.56 -0.81 -13.85
C PRO A 166 -6.14 -1.22 -12.44
N ALA A 167 -5.56 -2.41 -12.32
CA ALA A 167 -4.82 -2.81 -11.14
C ALA A 167 -3.39 -2.31 -11.27
N LEU A 168 -3.06 -1.39 -10.36
CA LEU A 168 -1.74 -0.78 -10.26
C LEU A 168 -1.01 -1.35 -9.06
N LEU A 169 0.27 -1.66 -9.25
CA LEU A 169 1.21 -2.01 -8.21
C LEU A 169 2.23 -0.88 -8.07
N VAL A 170 2.06 -0.05 -7.05
CA VAL A 170 2.94 1.08 -6.74
C VAL A 170 4.22 0.55 -6.09
N MET A 171 5.35 0.90 -6.70
CA MET A 171 6.69 0.50 -6.27
C MET A 171 7.42 1.61 -5.53
N SER A 172 7.16 2.87 -5.90
CA SER A 172 7.75 4.03 -5.24
C SER A 172 6.96 5.30 -5.53
N PHE A 173 7.32 6.39 -4.87
CA PHE A 173 6.76 7.71 -5.07
C PHE A 173 7.84 8.79 -4.92
N ALA A 174 7.60 9.96 -5.50
CA ALA A 174 8.42 11.17 -5.40
C ALA A 174 7.50 12.40 -5.38
N ASP A 175 8.07 13.59 -5.13
CA ASP A 175 7.33 14.86 -5.15
C ASP A 175 6.87 15.27 -6.57
#